data_AF-A0A258E9S4-F1
#
_entry.id   AF-A0A258E9S4-F1
#
_cell.length_a   1.000
_cell.length_b   1.000
_cell.length_c   1.000
_cell.angle_alpha   90.00
_cell.angle_beta   90.00
_cell.angle_gamma   90.00
#
_symmetry.space_group_name_H-M   'P 1'
#
loop_
_entity.id
_entity.type
_entity.pdbx_description
1 polymer ?
#
loop_
_entity_poly.entity_id
_entity_poly.type
_entity_poly.pdbx_seq_one_letter_code
_entity_poly.pdbx_strand_id
1 'polypeptide(L)'
;MLELFVSAFVTLFVVIDPPGCAPIYAGLSTGATPPHRRAMAVRACVIAGLILLLFALFGERLLGALHIELDAFRIAGGIMLFLIALEMVFEKRTQRREARAEKVAATPEVEDVSVFPMAMPM
;
A
#
# COMPACT_ATOMS: atom_id res chain seq x y z
N MET A 1 -10.38 -6.44 -25.33
CA MET A 1 -8.99 -6.06 -25.00
C MET A 1 -8.92 -4.75 -24.23
N LEU A 2 -9.46 -3.65 -24.76
CA LEU A 2 -9.44 -2.34 -24.10
C LEU A 2 -10.21 -2.32 -22.77
N GLU A 3 -11.40 -2.92 -22.70
CA GLU A 3 -12.18 -2.99 -21.45
C GLU A 3 -11.48 -3.77 -20.34
N LEU A 4 -10.89 -4.94 -20.68
CA LEU A 4 -10.11 -5.74 -19.74
C LEU A 4 -8.90 -4.96 -19.22
N PHE A 5 -8.20 -4.26 -20.11
CA PHE A 5 -7.06 -3.42 -19.73
C PHE A 5 -7.48 -2.29 -18.79
N VAL A 6 -8.54 -1.55 -19.12
CA VAL A 6 -9.05 -0.45 -18.30
C VAL A 6 -9.50 -0.98 -16.94
N SER A 7 -10.24 -2.09 -16.89
CA SER A 7 -10.69 -2.68 -15.63
C SER A 7 -9.52 -3.11 -14.75
N ALA A 8 -8.55 -3.85 -15.30
CA ALA A 8 -7.37 -4.28 -14.56
C ALA A 8 -6.52 -3.09 -14.10
N PHE A 9 -6.35 -2.07 -14.95
CA PHE A 9 -5.64 -0.86 -14.60
C PHE A 9 -6.32 -0.10 -13.46
N VAL A 10 -7.63 0.09 -13.51
CA VAL A 10 -8.39 0.75 -12.45
C VAL A 10 -8.28 -0.04 -11.14
N THR A 11 -8.42 -1.37 -11.17
CA THR A 11 -8.24 -2.20 -9.98
C THR A 11 -6.83 -2.03 -9.40
N LEU A 12 -5.79 -2.11 -10.23
CA LEU A 12 -4.41 -1.93 -9.79
C LEU A 12 -4.16 -0.52 -9.23
N PHE A 13 -4.68 0.52 -9.89
CA PHE A 13 -4.55 1.90 -9.45
C PHE A 13 -5.19 2.13 -8.08
N VAL A 14 -6.38 1.56 -7.86
CA VAL A 14 -7.06 1.63 -6.56
C VAL A 14 -6.27 0.89 -5.48
N VAL A 15 -5.75 -0.31 -5.77
CA VAL A 15 -4.95 -1.12 -4.83
C VAL A 15 -3.63 -0.45 -4.44
N ILE A 16 -2.96 0.24 -5.38
CA ILE A 16 -1.70 0.96 -5.09
C ILE A 16 -1.95 2.20 -4.23
N ASP A 17 -3.14 2.80 -4.31
CA ASP A 17 -3.50 4.04 -3.61
C ASP A 17 -2.47 5.19 -3.79
N PRO A 18 -2.14 5.62 -5.03
CA PRO A 18 -1.19 6.72 -5.24
C PRO A 18 -1.55 8.03 -4.53
N PRO A 19 -2.83 8.48 -4.53
CA PRO A 19 -3.23 9.71 -3.83
C PRO A 19 -3.01 9.63 -2.32
N GLY A 20 -3.23 8.47 -1.69
CA GLY A 20 -2.97 8.28 -0.27
C GLY A 20 -1.47 8.17 0.05
N CYS A 21 -0.69 7.50 -0.81
CA CYS A 21 0.75 7.32 -0.60
C CYS A 21 1.57 8.60 -0.80
N ALA A 22 1.13 9.50 -1.70
CA ALA A 22 1.85 10.74 -2.01
C ALA A 22 2.10 11.67 -0.79
N PRO A 23 1.09 12.08 0.01
CA PRO A 23 1.31 12.95 1.18
C PRO A 23 2.11 12.24 2.28
N ILE A 24 1.89 10.94 2.48
CA ILE A 24 2.66 10.13 3.45
C ILE A 24 4.14 10.12 3.09
N TYR A 25 4.45 9.83 1.82
CA TYR A 25 5.82 9.89 1.32
C TYR A 25 6.41 11.29 1.40
N ALA A 26 5.63 12.33 1.11
CA ALA A 26 6.07 13.71 1.26
C ALA A 26 6.46 14.01 2.71
N GLY A 27 5.65 13.61 3.69
CA GLY A 27 5.95 13.76 5.12
C GLY A 27 7.19 13.00 5.54
N LEU A 28 7.28 11.70 5.20
CA LEU A 28 8.38 10.81 5.61
C LEU A 28 9.72 11.13 4.93
N SER A 29 9.68 11.78 3.76
CA SER A 29 10.89 12.16 3.02
C SER A 29 11.37 13.58 3.35
N THR A 30 10.72 14.25 4.31
CA THR A 30 11.11 15.59 4.79
C THR A 30 12.49 15.52 5.46
N GLY A 31 13.44 16.34 5.00
CA GLY A 31 14.80 16.37 5.52
C GLY A 31 15.81 15.43 4.84
N ALA A 32 15.36 14.52 3.98
CA ALA A 32 16.24 13.64 3.21
C ALA A 32 16.82 14.33 1.96
N THR A 33 18.07 14.04 1.62
CA THR A 33 18.70 14.58 0.40
C THR A 33 18.04 14.01 -0.87
N PRO A 34 18.01 14.75 -2.00
CA PRO A 34 17.42 14.29 -3.26
C PRO A 34 17.81 12.85 -3.69
N PRO A 35 19.08 12.42 -3.61
CA PRO A 35 19.44 11.04 -3.94
C PRO A 35 18.87 10.01 -2.95
N HIS A 36 18.80 10.34 -1.66
CA HIS A 36 18.26 9.44 -0.63
C HIS A 36 16.74 9.25 -0.78
N ARG A 37 16.02 10.33 -1.09
CA ARG A 37 14.58 10.29 -1.40
C ARG A 37 14.30 9.34 -2.57
N ARG A 38 15.04 9.48 -3.68
CA ARG A 38 14.88 8.59 -4.84
C ARG A 38 15.15 7.12 -4.49
N ALA A 39 16.20 6.85 -3.70
CA ALA A 39 16.50 5.49 -3.27
C ALA A 39 15.38 4.86 -2.44
N MET A 40 14.77 5.62 -1.52
CA MET A 40 13.61 5.17 -0.73
C MET A 40 12.41 4.83 -1.61
N ALA A 41 12.07 5.71 -2.57
CA ALA A 41 10.95 5.48 -3.48
C ALA A 41 11.15 4.21 -4.33
N VAL A 42 12.35 4.03 -4.89
CA VAL A 42 12.66 2.83 -5.70
C VAL A 42 12.59 1.57 -4.85
N ARG A 43 13.14 1.59 -3.62
CA ARG A 43 13.04 0.44 -2.70
C ARG A 43 11.59 0.10 -2.39
N ALA A 44 10.77 1.09 -2.06
CA ALA A 44 9.35 0.88 -1.80
C ALA A 44 8.63 0.24 -3.00
N CYS A 45 8.87 0.76 -4.21
CA CYS A 45 8.29 0.20 -5.44
C CYS A 45 8.76 -1.24 -5.72
N VAL A 46 10.04 -1.54 -5.48
CA VAL A 46 10.58 -2.89 -5.68
C VAL A 46 9.96 -3.87 -4.69
N ILE A 47 9.89 -3.51 -3.40
CA ILE A 47 9.29 -4.38 -2.37
C ILE A 47 7.80 -4.59 -2.67
N ALA A 48 7.05 -3.53 -2.97
CA ALA A 48 5.64 -3.64 -3.35
C ALA A 48 5.46 -4.52 -4.60
N GLY A 49 6.29 -4.32 -5.62
CA GLY A 49 6.27 -5.12 -6.84
C GLY A 49 6.55 -6.61 -6.59
N LEU A 50 7.50 -6.93 -5.70
CA LEU A 50 7.79 -8.30 -5.29
C LEU A 50 6.61 -8.94 -4.54
N ILE A 51 5.97 -8.21 -3.62
CA ILE A 51 4.79 -8.67 -2.89
C ILE A 51 3.65 -8.96 -3.88
N LEU A 52 3.38 -8.03 -4.81
CA LEU A 52 2.35 -8.19 -5.82
C LEU A 52 2.64 -9.37 -6.76
N LEU A 53 3.89 -9.55 -7.21
CA LEU A 53 4.29 -10.69 -8.03
C LEU A 53 4.12 -12.01 -7.29
N LEU A 54 4.51 -12.07 -6.00
CA LEU A 54 4.35 -13.26 -5.19
C LEU A 54 2.87 -13.61 -5.02
N PHE A 55 2.01 -12.64 -4.71
CA PHE A 55 0.57 -12.86 -4.65
C PHE A 55 -0.04 -13.22 -6.01
N ALA A 56 0.44 -12.64 -7.11
CA ALA A 56 -0.03 -12.99 -8.44
C ALA A 56 0.30 -14.44 -8.82
N LEU A 57 1.47 -14.95 -8.40
CA LEU A 57 1.91 -16.31 -8.72
C LEU A 57 1.39 -17.38 -7.75
N PHE A 58 1.26 -17.03 -6.47
CA PHE A 58 0.98 -17.99 -5.39
C PHE A 58 -0.32 -17.70 -4.62
N GLY A 59 -0.96 -16.55 -4.82
CA GLY A 59 -2.10 -16.10 -4.02
C GLY A 59 -3.28 -17.05 -4.07
N GLU A 60 -3.67 -17.54 -5.26
CA GLU A 60 -4.77 -18.50 -5.38
C GLU A 60 -4.48 -19.81 -4.64
N ARG A 61 -3.24 -20.33 -4.73
CA ARG A 61 -2.83 -21.54 -4.02
C ARG A 61 -2.81 -21.33 -2.50
N LEU A 62 -2.38 -20.15 -2.06
CA LEU A 62 -2.37 -19.77 -0.65
C LEU A 62 -3.80 -19.68 -0.10
N LEU A 63 -4.71 -19.03 -0.82
CA LEU A 63 -6.13 -18.94 -0.45
C LEU A 63 -6.80 -20.31 -0.45
N GLY A 64 -6.50 -21.14 -1.46
CA GLY A 64 -7.00 -22.53 -1.53
C GLY A 64 -6.53 -23.39 -0.36
N ALA A 65 -5.28 -23.25 0.10
CA ALA A 65 -4.78 -23.94 1.29
C ALA A 65 -5.53 -23.54 2.57
N LEU A 66 -5.99 -22.29 2.63
CA LEU A 66 -6.83 -21.76 3.72
C LEU A 66 -8.33 -22.08 3.56
N HIS A 67 -8.71 -22.81 2.50
CA HIS A 67 -10.11 -23.06 2.12
C HIS A 67 -10.93 -21.77 1.92
N ILE A 68 -10.27 -20.72 1.42
CA ILE A 68 -10.89 -19.44 1.11
C ILE A 68 -11.15 -19.36 -0.40
N GLU A 69 -12.39 -19.08 -0.77
CA GLU A 69 -12.76 -18.81 -2.16
C GLU A 69 -12.25 -17.43 -2.60
N LEU A 70 -11.79 -17.35 -3.85
CA LEU A 70 -11.35 -16.08 -4.45
C LEU A 70 -12.46 -15.02 -4.42
N ASP A 71 -13.72 -15.41 -4.62
CA ASP A 71 -14.85 -14.48 -4.59
C ASP A 71 -15.09 -13.93 -3.17
N ALA A 72 -14.97 -14.76 -2.14
CA ALA A 72 -15.04 -14.31 -0.75
C ALA A 72 -13.91 -13.32 -0.42
N PHE A 73 -12.68 -13.60 -0.88
CA PHE A 73 -11.54 -12.70 -0.71
C PHE A 73 -11.76 -11.35 -1.41
N ARG A 74 -12.31 -11.36 -2.64
CA ARG A 74 -12.65 -10.15 -3.39
C ARG A 74 -13.72 -9.32 -2.69
N ILE A 75 -14.75 -9.95 -2.12
CA ILE A 75 -15.78 -9.26 -1.33
C ILE A 75 -15.15 -8.61 -0.09
N ALA A 76 -14.34 -9.34 0.67
CA ALA A 76 -13.68 -8.81 1.85
C ALA A 76 -12.74 -7.64 1.52
N GLY A 77 -11.93 -7.77 0.45
CA GLY A 77 -11.08 -6.70 -0.05
C GLY A 77 -11.88 -5.48 -0.50
N GLY A 78 -13.01 -5.67 -1.20
CA GLY A 78 -13.90 -4.59 -1.60
C GLY A 78 -14.49 -3.83 -0.41
N ILE A 79 -14.93 -4.55 0.64
CA ILE A 79 -15.42 -3.94 1.89
C ILE A 79 -14.29 -3.15 2.57
N MET A 80 -13.08 -3.71 2.63
CA MET A 80 -11.92 -3.04 3.21
C MET A 80 -11.60 -1.74 2.47
N LEU A 81 -11.52 -1.76 1.14
CA LEU A 81 -11.30 -0.58 0.31
C LEU A 81 -12.40 0.47 0.49
N PHE A 82 -13.67 0.04 0.62
CA PHE A 82 -14.78 0.95 0.90
C PHE A 82 -14.62 1.64 2.27
N LEU A 83 -14.28 0.89 3.32
CA LEU A 83 -14.02 1.46 4.65
C LEU A 83 -12.84 2.44 4.62
N ILE A 84 -11.76 2.08 3.94
CA ILE A 84 -10.59 2.94 3.74
C ILE A 84 -10.99 4.25 3.03
N ALA A 85 -11.78 4.16 1.96
CA ALA A 85 -12.26 5.32 1.23
C ALA A 85 -13.14 6.22 2.11
N LEU A 86 -14.02 5.64 2.94
CA LEU A 86 -14.79 6.41 3.92
C LEU A 86 -13.88 7.09 4.95
N GLU A 87 -12.87 6.39 5.49
CA GLU A 87 -11.92 6.99 6.43
C GLU A 87 -11.11 8.14 5.81
N MET A 88 -10.85 8.09 4.51
CA MET A 88 -10.20 9.18 3.77
C MET A 88 -11.11 10.40 3.64
N VAL A 89 -12.40 10.20 3.30
CA VAL A 89 -13.40 11.29 3.23
C VAL A 89 -13.56 11.99 4.59
N PHE A 90 -13.49 11.22 5.69
CA PHE A 90 -13.56 11.77 7.05
C PHE A 90 -12.19 12.16 7.64
N GLU A 91 -11.12 12.11 6.84
CA GLU A 91 -9.74 12.49 7.20
C GLU A 91 -9.11 11.70 8.38
N LYS A 92 -9.79 10.64 8.84
CA LYS A 92 -9.37 9.82 10.01
C LYS A 92 -8.15 8.96 9.71
N ARG A 93 -7.97 8.54 8.44
CA ARG A 93 -6.84 7.70 8.00
C ARG A 93 -5.53 8.47 7.95
N THR A 94 -5.55 9.71 7.45
CA THR A 94 -4.39 10.60 7.38
C THR A 94 -3.83 10.85 8.78
N GLN A 95 -4.69 11.24 9.73
CA GLN A 95 -4.28 11.47 11.13
C GLN A 95 -3.73 10.22 11.82
N ARG A 96 -4.32 9.03 11.59
CA ARG A 96 -3.81 7.78 12.19
C ARG A 96 -2.46 7.37 11.62
N ARG A 97 -2.24 7.53 10.31
CA ARG A 97 -0.98 7.17 9.66
C ARG A 97 0.13 8.17 10.01
N GLU A 98 -0.17 9.46 10.06
CA GLU A 98 0.76 10.51 10.53
C GLU A 98 1.12 10.32 11.99
N ALA A 99 0.14 10.14 12.89
CA ALA A 99 0.41 9.93 14.32
C ALA A 99 1.22 8.64 14.59
N ARG A 100 1.14 7.63 13.71
CA ARG A 100 1.94 6.40 13.82
C ARG A 100 3.33 6.58 13.22
N ALA A 101 3.46 7.34 12.13
CA ALA A 101 4.74 7.74 11.56
C ALA A 101 5.55 8.63 12.51
N GLU A 102 4.92 9.59 13.18
CA GLU A 102 5.53 10.41 14.23
C GLU A 102 6.02 9.57 15.41
N LYS A 103 5.23 8.57 15.83
CA LYS A 103 5.64 7.64 16.90
C LYS A 103 6.85 6.79 16.52
N VAL A 104 6.92 6.33 15.27
CA VAL A 104 8.09 5.58 14.76
C VAL A 104 9.31 6.49 14.69
N ALA A 105 9.17 7.74 14.24
CA ALA A 105 10.25 8.72 14.19
C ALA A 105 10.77 9.16 15.57
N ALA A 106 9.95 9.07 16.62
CA ALA A 106 10.31 9.41 18.00
C ALA A 106 11.08 8.31 18.74
N THR A 107 11.14 7.09 18.18
CA THR A 107 11.99 5.99 18.69
C THR A 107 13.27 5.88 17.86
N PRO A 108 14.46 5.80 18.49
CA PRO A 108 15.76 5.81 17.80
C PRO A 108 16.14 4.48 17.13
N GLU A 109 15.24 3.50 17.06
CA GLU A 109 15.42 2.35 16.17
C GLU A 109 15.01 2.76 14.77
N VAL A 110 16.00 2.86 13.88
CA VAL A 110 15.81 3.13 12.45
C VAL A 110 15.13 1.92 11.81
N GLU A 111 13.82 1.77 12.00
CA GLU A 111 13.03 0.82 11.21
C GLU A 111 12.81 1.42 9.81
N ASP A 112 13.28 0.69 8.80
CA ASP A 112 13.29 1.12 7.41
C ASP A 112 11.85 1.38 6.92
N VAL A 113 11.48 2.66 6.87
CA VAL A 113 10.17 3.17 6.43
C VAL A 113 9.85 2.77 4.98
N SER A 114 10.86 2.27 4.25
CA SER A 114 10.68 1.65 2.93
C SER A 114 9.76 0.42 2.99
N VAL A 115 9.70 -0.29 4.12
CA VAL A 115 8.91 -1.53 4.28
C VAL A 115 7.48 -1.22 4.71
N PHE A 116 7.30 -0.36 5.73
CA PHE A 116 6.00 0.05 6.22
C PHE A 116 5.96 1.56 6.50
N PRO A 117 4.90 2.29 6.07
CA PRO A 117 3.74 1.82 5.33
C PRO A 117 3.93 1.81 3.80
N MET A 118 5.09 2.21 3.28
CA MET A 118 5.26 2.55 1.86
C MET A 118 5.25 1.37 0.89
N ALA A 119 5.75 0.19 1.31
CA ALA A 119 5.78 -0.98 0.43
C ALA A 119 4.60 -1.94 0.63
N MET A 120 3.78 -1.74 1.66
CA MET A 120 2.61 -2.59 1.91
C MET A 120 1.47 -2.14 1.00
N PRO A 121 1.10 -2.93 -0.03
CA PRO A 121 -0.06 -2.60 -0.86
C PRO A 121 -1.33 -2.64 -0.01
N MET A 122 -2.33 -1.84 -0.38
CA MET A 122 -3.61 -1.76 0.33
C MET A 122 -4.54 -2.92 -0.03
#